data_AF-A0A059LPF0-F1
#
_entry.id   AF-A0A059LPF0-F1
#
_cell.length_a   1.000
_cell.length_b   1.000
_cell.length_c   1.000
_cell.angle_alpha   90.00
_cell.angle_beta   90.00
_cell.angle_gamma   90.00
#
_symmetry.space_group_name_H-M   'P 1'
#
loop_
_entity.id
_entity.type
_entity.pdbx_description
1 polymer ?
#
loop_
_entity_poly.entity_id
_entity_poly.type
_entity_poly.pdbx_seq_one_letter_code
_entity_poly.pdbx_strand_id
1 'polypeptide(L)'
;MIRTSAHPCTFNVASQDRSFGPWTVHGSEVFCESDLSYAFVNLKPVVPGHVLVSSKRVVPRFLDLSDEESTDLWRLAKRVAGVMEQHCGVSALTLVIQDGADAGQTVPHVHVHVLPRRKGDFEENDQVYDAIDAASQDQAAALRSHAEHHDKDVHVDAKTSEERVPRSAEDMAAEARKLRPLFG
;
A
#
# COMPACT_ATOMS: atom_id res chain seq x y z
N MET A 1 -1.91 -6.45 -34.77
CA MET A 1 -1.41 -5.13 -34.35
C MET A 1 -2.45 -4.52 -33.42
N ILE A 2 -2.25 -4.61 -32.10
CA ILE A 2 -3.15 -3.97 -31.13
C ILE A 2 -2.67 -2.53 -30.97
N ARG A 3 -3.49 -1.59 -31.41
CA ARG A 3 -3.25 -0.15 -31.20
C ARG A 3 -3.47 0.14 -29.72
N THR A 4 -2.39 0.34 -28.97
CA THR A 4 -2.49 0.92 -27.63
C THR A 4 -2.83 2.39 -27.77
N SER A 5 -4.09 2.74 -27.54
CA SER A 5 -4.48 4.10 -27.21
C SER A 5 -3.80 4.47 -25.90
N ALA A 6 -2.71 5.25 -25.99
CA ALA A 6 -2.07 5.84 -24.83
C ALA A 6 -3.03 6.91 -24.27
N HIS A 7 -3.89 6.50 -23.34
CA HIS A 7 -4.54 7.47 -22.47
C HIS A 7 -3.43 8.10 -21.62
N PRO A 8 -3.28 9.44 -21.65
CA PRO A 8 -2.40 10.12 -20.72
C PRO A 8 -2.97 9.88 -19.32
N CYS A 9 -2.40 8.91 -18.60
CA CYS A 9 -2.74 8.66 -17.22
C CYS A 9 -2.17 9.84 -16.44
N THR A 10 -3.01 10.83 -16.16
CA THR A 10 -2.64 12.00 -15.37
C THR A 10 -2.67 11.57 -13.91
N PHE A 11 -1.51 11.46 -13.29
CA PHE A 11 -1.45 11.14 -11.88
C PHE A 11 -1.33 12.45 -11.11
N ASN A 12 -2.27 12.68 -10.21
CA ASN A 12 -2.35 13.93 -9.45
C ASN A 12 -1.80 13.73 -8.04
N VAL A 13 -1.36 14.83 -7.42
CA VAL A 13 -0.94 14.82 -6.02
C VAL A 13 -2.19 14.95 -5.15
N ALA A 14 -2.44 13.94 -4.30
CA ALA A 14 -3.67 13.84 -3.54
C ALA A 14 -3.75 14.86 -2.38
N SER A 15 -4.93 15.46 -2.21
CA SER A 15 -5.30 16.36 -1.11
C SER A 15 -6.58 15.96 -0.39
N GLN A 16 -7.22 14.85 -0.80
CA GLN A 16 -8.51 14.40 -0.29
C GLN A 16 -8.40 13.06 0.42
N ASP A 17 -9.24 12.86 1.44
CA ASP A 17 -9.40 11.59 2.13
C ASP A 17 -9.98 10.51 1.20
N ARG A 18 -9.64 9.25 1.48
CA ARG A 18 -10.08 8.08 0.73
C ARG A 18 -10.58 6.99 1.69
N SER A 19 -11.54 6.19 1.22
CA SER A 19 -12.04 5.06 1.99
C SER A 19 -11.19 3.81 1.74
N PHE A 20 -10.75 3.15 2.81
CA PHE A 20 -10.09 1.86 2.77
C PHE A 20 -10.90 0.83 3.58
N GLY A 21 -11.86 0.19 2.90
CA GLY A 21 -12.88 -0.60 3.59
C GLY A 21 -13.72 0.32 4.50
N PRO A 22 -13.88 0.00 5.81
CA PRO A 22 -14.59 0.86 6.75
C PRO A 22 -13.74 2.02 7.29
N TRP A 23 -12.46 2.11 6.94
CA TRP A 23 -11.51 3.08 7.49
C TRP A 23 -11.30 4.28 6.57
N THR A 24 -10.90 5.41 7.15
CA THR A 24 -10.47 6.59 6.40
C THR A 24 -8.95 6.59 6.28
N VAL A 25 -8.43 6.73 5.06
CA VAL A 25 -7.05 7.10 4.78
C VAL A 25 -7.02 8.60 4.57
N HIS A 26 -6.27 9.31 5.41
CA HIS A 26 -6.22 10.76 5.32
C HIS A 26 -5.49 11.21 4.05
N GLY A 27 -5.91 12.31 3.45
CA GLY A 27 -5.26 12.86 2.26
C GLY A 27 -3.77 13.12 2.48
N SER A 28 -3.35 13.37 3.72
CA SER A 28 -1.96 13.51 4.15
C SER A 28 -1.12 12.23 3.97
N GLU A 29 -1.73 11.05 3.94
CA GLU A 29 -1.11 9.72 3.82
C GLU A 29 -1.12 9.19 2.37
N VAL A 30 -1.96 9.79 1.51
CA VAL A 30 -2.03 9.48 0.08
C VAL A 30 -0.95 10.26 -0.68
N PHE A 31 -0.13 9.58 -1.47
CA PHE A 31 0.99 10.20 -2.18
C PHE A 31 0.85 10.22 -3.71
N CYS A 32 -0.02 9.40 -4.29
CA CYS A 32 -0.28 9.37 -5.73
C CYS A 32 -1.70 8.83 -5.99
N GLU A 33 -2.37 9.34 -7.02
CA GLU A 33 -3.64 8.81 -7.50
C GLU A 33 -3.74 8.83 -9.02
N SER A 34 -4.52 7.91 -9.57
CA SER A 34 -5.01 7.90 -10.94
C SER A 34 -6.52 8.23 -10.94
N ASP A 35 -7.21 8.00 -12.06
CA ASP A 35 -8.65 8.26 -12.15
C ASP A 35 -9.45 7.35 -11.22
N LEU A 36 -9.11 6.05 -11.18
CA LEU A 36 -9.90 5.03 -10.49
C LEU A 36 -9.19 4.40 -9.28
N SER A 37 -7.93 4.74 -9.03
CA SER A 37 -7.11 4.14 -7.97
C SER A 37 -6.30 5.18 -7.21
N TYR A 38 -5.80 4.82 -6.04
CA TYR A 38 -4.95 5.67 -5.22
C TYR A 38 -3.90 4.84 -4.47
N ALA A 39 -2.77 5.47 -4.14
CA ALA A 39 -1.64 4.88 -3.45
C ALA A 39 -1.32 5.65 -2.17
N PHE A 40 -1.10 4.91 -1.09
CA PHE A 40 -0.95 5.46 0.25
C PHE A 40 0.06 4.66 1.08
N VAL A 41 0.63 5.31 2.09
CA VAL A 41 1.63 4.70 2.97
C VAL A 41 0.97 3.74 3.95
N ASN A 42 1.67 2.68 4.35
CA ASN A 42 1.12 1.62 5.20
C ASN A 42 1.25 1.96 6.70
N LEU A 43 0.23 1.70 7.53
CA LEU A 43 0.32 1.93 8.98
C LEU A 43 1.39 1.06 9.67
N LYS A 44 1.55 -0.20 9.23
CA LYS A 44 2.48 -1.18 9.79
C LYS A 44 3.30 -1.86 8.67
N PRO A 45 4.26 -1.16 8.05
CA PRO A 45 5.02 -1.70 6.93
C PRO A 45 5.79 -2.97 7.33
N VAL A 46 5.74 -3.98 6.45
CA VAL A 46 6.47 -5.26 6.61
C VAL A 46 7.97 -5.07 6.38
N VAL A 47 8.31 -4.27 5.37
CA VAL A 47 9.67 -3.83 5.04
C VAL A 47 9.65 -2.32 4.80
N PRO A 48 10.80 -1.62 4.95
CA PRO A 48 10.88 -0.20 4.60
C PRO A 48 10.41 0.07 3.16
N GLY A 49 9.53 1.06 2.99
CA GLY A 49 8.92 1.37 1.70
C GLY A 49 7.72 0.49 1.31
N HIS A 50 7.21 -0.36 2.20
CA HIS A 50 5.95 -1.07 1.97
C HIS A 50 4.78 -0.07 1.91
N VAL A 51 4.22 0.09 0.72
CA VAL A 51 3.04 0.94 0.43
C VAL A 51 1.90 0.12 -0.16
N LEU A 52 0.70 0.69 -0.16
CA LEU A 52 -0.52 0.06 -0.68
C LEU A 52 -1.07 0.84 -1.87
N VAL A 53 -1.68 0.12 -2.81
CA VAL A 53 -2.44 0.68 -3.95
C VAL A 53 -3.84 0.07 -3.96
N SER A 54 -4.88 0.89 -3.95
CA SER A 54 -6.28 0.44 -3.83
C SER A 54 -7.16 1.11 -4.89
N SER A 55 -8.25 0.44 -5.27
CA SER A 55 -9.31 1.07 -6.06
C SER A 55 -9.98 2.18 -5.24
N LYS A 56 -10.47 3.25 -5.88
CA LYS A 56 -11.27 4.28 -5.19
C LYS A 56 -12.65 3.77 -4.80
N ARG A 57 -13.24 2.89 -5.63
CA ARG A 57 -14.48 2.20 -5.30
C ARG A 57 -14.19 1.08 -4.32
N VAL A 58 -14.90 1.08 -3.19
CA VAL A 58 -14.71 0.08 -2.13
C VAL A 58 -15.40 -1.23 -2.52
N VAL A 59 -14.61 -2.19 -2.98
CA VAL A 59 -15.05 -3.58 -3.22
C VAL A 59 -14.11 -4.58 -2.56
N PRO A 60 -14.63 -5.67 -1.98
CA PRO A 60 -13.80 -6.61 -1.23
C PRO A 60 -13.00 -7.55 -2.13
N ARG A 61 -13.50 -7.94 -3.30
CA ARG A 61 -12.86 -8.95 -4.15
C ARG A 61 -12.29 -8.36 -5.43
N PHE A 62 -11.18 -8.91 -5.90
CA PHE A 62 -10.59 -8.52 -7.19
C PHE A 62 -11.58 -8.74 -8.35
N LEU A 63 -12.40 -9.79 -8.25
CA LEU A 63 -13.45 -10.10 -9.22
C LEU A 63 -14.63 -9.11 -9.22
N ASP A 64 -14.74 -8.25 -8.20
CA ASP A 64 -15.77 -7.21 -8.13
C ASP A 64 -15.37 -5.94 -8.88
N LEU A 65 -14.10 -5.81 -9.29
CA LEU A 65 -13.60 -4.70 -10.10
C LEU A 65 -14.09 -4.82 -11.55
N SER A 66 -14.32 -3.68 -12.19
CA SER A 66 -14.48 -3.65 -13.65
C SER A 66 -13.14 -3.87 -14.36
N ASP A 67 -13.19 -4.16 -15.66
CA ASP A 67 -11.97 -4.27 -16.49
C ASP A 67 -11.18 -2.95 -16.51
N GLU A 68 -11.87 -1.81 -16.48
CA GLU A 68 -11.24 -0.48 -16.41
C GLU A 68 -10.55 -0.26 -15.06
N GLU A 69 -11.21 -0.61 -13.96
CA GLU A 69 -10.64 -0.45 -12.61
C GLU A 69 -9.46 -1.39 -12.39
N SER A 70 -9.55 -2.66 -12.79
CA SER A 70 -8.44 -3.60 -12.67
C SER A 70 -7.24 -3.18 -13.53
N THR A 71 -7.50 -2.64 -14.74
CA THR A 71 -6.47 -2.06 -15.60
C THR A 71 -5.82 -0.83 -14.97
N ASP A 72 -6.61 0.10 -14.43
CA ASP A 72 -6.11 1.31 -13.79
C ASP A 72 -5.31 1.00 -12.51
N LEU A 73 -5.80 0.07 -11.68
CA LEU A 73 -5.14 -0.42 -10.47
C LEU A 73 -3.74 -0.93 -10.78
N TRP A 74 -3.60 -1.81 -11.78
CA TRP A 74 -2.29 -2.35 -12.16
C TRP A 74 -1.38 -1.34 -12.85
N ARG A 75 -1.94 -0.36 -13.59
CA ARG A 75 -1.15 0.76 -14.13
C ARG A 75 -0.57 1.62 -13.02
N LEU A 76 -1.36 1.98 -12.02
CA LEU A 76 -0.88 2.73 -10.86
C LEU A 76 0.11 1.89 -10.05
N ALA A 77 -0.20 0.61 -9.76
CA ALA A 77 0.70 -0.29 -9.02
C ALA A 77 2.06 -0.44 -9.72
N LYS A 78 2.08 -0.61 -11.05
CA LYS A 78 3.33 -0.65 -11.83
C LYS A 78 4.13 0.65 -11.72
N ARG A 79 3.46 1.81 -11.78
CA ARG A 79 4.12 3.11 -11.62
C ARG A 79 4.72 3.26 -10.22
N VAL A 80 3.94 2.96 -9.18
CA VAL A 80 4.37 2.99 -7.78
C VAL A 80 5.55 2.05 -7.55
N ALA A 81 5.46 0.81 -8.03
CA ALA A 81 6.54 -0.17 -7.98
C ALA A 81 7.87 0.38 -8.54
N GLY A 82 7.85 0.95 -9.75
CA GLY A 82 9.05 1.52 -10.37
C GLY A 82 9.64 2.70 -9.59
N VAL A 83 8.80 3.60 -9.08
CA VAL A 83 9.26 4.73 -8.25
C VAL A 83 9.83 4.23 -6.91
N MET A 84 9.18 3.27 -6.26
CA MET A 84 9.64 2.72 -4.98
C MET A 84 10.94 1.94 -5.13
N GLU A 85 11.11 1.18 -6.23
CA GLU A 85 12.37 0.51 -6.53
C GLU A 85 13.55 1.50 -6.60
N GLN A 86 13.36 2.61 -7.34
CA GLN A 86 14.36 3.67 -7.46
C GLN A 86 14.58 4.41 -6.13
N HIS A 87 13.50 4.82 -5.47
CA HIS A 87 13.54 5.58 -4.23
C HIS A 87 14.22 4.80 -3.10
N CYS A 88 13.93 3.51 -3.00
CA CYS A 88 14.54 2.64 -2.01
C CYS A 88 15.93 2.14 -2.45
N GLY A 89 16.37 2.37 -3.69
CA GLY A 89 17.66 1.85 -4.17
C GLY A 89 17.71 0.31 -4.06
N VAL A 90 16.66 -0.35 -4.53
CA VAL A 90 16.57 -1.81 -4.63
C VAL A 90 16.45 -2.23 -6.10
N SER A 91 16.43 -3.54 -6.37
CA SER A 91 16.27 -4.09 -7.72
C SER A 91 15.22 -5.22 -7.80
N ALA A 92 14.49 -5.43 -6.70
CA ALA A 92 13.50 -6.47 -6.58
C ALA A 92 12.32 -5.97 -5.76
N LEU A 93 11.14 -6.49 -6.08
CA LEU A 93 9.86 -6.12 -5.49
C LEU A 93 9.02 -7.39 -5.26
N THR A 94 8.23 -7.39 -4.20
CA THR A 94 7.12 -8.31 -4.02
C THR A 94 5.81 -7.53 -4.20
N LEU A 95 4.97 -7.97 -5.14
CA LEU A 95 3.63 -7.44 -5.40
C LEU A 95 2.60 -8.50 -5.02
N VAL A 96 1.70 -8.19 -4.10
CA VAL A 96 0.76 -9.19 -3.54
C VAL A 96 -0.63 -8.61 -3.44
N ILE A 97 -1.63 -9.42 -3.79
CA ILE A 97 -3.04 -9.19 -3.45
C ILE A 97 -3.48 -10.39 -2.60
N GLN A 98 -4.02 -10.12 -1.42
CA GLN A 98 -4.72 -11.10 -0.60
C GLN A 98 -6.22 -10.99 -0.92
N ASP A 99 -6.73 -11.79 -1.85
CA ASP A 99 -8.11 -11.71 -2.35
C ASP A 99 -9.06 -12.68 -1.59
N GLY A 100 -9.67 -12.19 -0.51
CA GLY A 100 -10.57 -12.95 0.35
C GLY A 100 -9.92 -13.41 1.67
N ALA A 101 -10.77 -13.76 2.64
CA ALA A 101 -10.35 -14.05 4.02
C ALA A 101 -9.34 -15.21 4.11
N ASP A 102 -9.55 -16.30 3.36
CA ASP A 102 -8.66 -17.47 3.36
C ASP A 102 -7.30 -17.19 2.68
N ALA A 103 -7.16 -16.06 1.99
CA ALA A 103 -5.89 -15.56 1.45
C ALA A 103 -5.17 -14.59 2.39
N GLY A 104 -5.70 -14.36 3.60
CA GLY A 104 -5.16 -13.43 4.60
C GLY A 104 -5.67 -11.99 4.47
N GLN A 105 -6.75 -11.75 3.71
CA GLN A 105 -7.34 -10.41 3.59
C GLN A 105 -8.00 -9.99 4.91
N THR A 106 -7.62 -8.83 5.43
CA THR A 106 -8.15 -8.33 6.71
C THR A 106 -8.96 -7.03 6.60
N VAL A 107 -8.72 -6.24 5.57
CA VAL A 107 -9.57 -5.10 5.18
C VAL A 107 -10.36 -5.51 3.95
N PRO A 108 -11.72 -5.48 3.97
CA PRO A 108 -12.57 -5.91 2.87
C PRO A 108 -12.61 -4.85 1.75
N HIS A 109 -11.45 -4.58 1.17
CA HIS A 109 -11.22 -3.68 0.04
C HIS A 109 -10.02 -4.20 -0.75
N VAL A 110 -10.11 -4.32 -2.07
CA VAL A 110 -8.98 -4.72 -2.91
C VAL A 110 -7.81 -3.76 -2.77
N HIS A 111 -6.64 -4.30 -2.41
CA HIS A 111 -5.40 -3.55 -2.39
C HIS A 111 -4.22 -4.42 -2.83
N VAL A 112 -3.28 -3.79 -3.53
CA VAL A 112 -1.99 -4.35 -3.91
C VAL A 112 -0.96 -3.88 -2.89
N HIS A 113 -0.29 -4.83 -2.25
CA HIS A 113 0.91 -4.54 -1.48
C HIS A 113 2.09 -4.37 -2.44
N VAL A 114 2.87 -3.31 -2.25
CA VAL A 114 4.12 -3.06 -2.97
C VAL A 114 5.26 -3.08 -1.96
N LEU A 115 6.10 -4.12 -1.98
CA LEU A 115 7.20 -4.32 -1.03
C LEU A 115 8.55 -4.26 -1.76
N PRO A 116 9.34 -3.18 -1.61
CA PRO A 116 10.75 -3.13 -2.00
C PRO A 116 11.58 -4.19 -1.26
N ARG A 117 12.32 -5.03 -2.00
CA ARG A 117 13.07 -6.17 -1.44
C ARG A 117 14.57 -5.90 -1.39
N ARG A 118 15.23 -6.36 -0.34
CA ARG A 118 16.69 -6.35 -0.20
C ARG A 118 17.20 -7.76 0.05
N LYS A 119 18.44 -8.03 -0.37
CA LYS A 119 19.09 -9.28 0.01
C LYS A 119 19.20 -9.35 1.54
N GLY A 120 18.69 -10.42 2.13
CA GLY A 120 18.72 -10.64 3.58
C GLY A 120 17.67 -9.83 4.36
N ASP A 121 16.65 -9.28 3.70
CA ASP A 121 15.48 -8.75 4.41
C ASP A 121 14.66 -9.85 5.12
N PHE A 122 14.78 -11.08 4.62
CA PHE A 122 14.36 -12.33 5.26
C PHE A 122 15.49 -13.36 5.16
N GLU A 123 15.54 -14.31 6.09
CA GLU A 123 16.49 -15.43 6.03
C GLU A 123 16.17 -16.34 4.84
N GLU A 124 14.89 -16.70 4.71
CA GLU A 124 14.32 -17.44 3.58
C GLU A 124 13.30 -16.58 2.87
N ASN A 125 13.33 -16.55 1.53
CA ASN A 125 12.48 -15.64 0.76
C ASN A 125 10.98 -15.81 1.05
N ASP A 126 10.52 -17.04 1.28
CA ASP A 126 9.09 -17.35 1.45
C ASP A 126 8.55 -16.89 2.81
N GLN A 127 9.40 -16.55 3.77
CA GLN A 127 8.98 -15.93 5.04
C GLN A 127 8.26 -14.59 4.83
N VAL A 128 8.43 -13.95 3.66
CA VAL A 128 7.69 -12.74 3.31
C VAL A 128 6.18 -12.97 3.31
N TYR A 129 5.71 -14.17 2.97
CA TYR A 129 4.27 -14.48 2.93
C TYR A 129 3.68 -14.59 4.33
N ASP A 130 4.37 -15.28 5.23
CA ASP A 130 3.98 -15.35 6.65
C ASP A 130 4.01 -13.95 7.29
N ALA A 131 5.02 -13.13 6.94
CA ALA A 131 5.13 -11.77 7.45
C ALA A 131 4.02 -10.84 6.93
N ILE A 132 3.60 -11.00 5.66
CA ILE A 132 2.46 -10.27 5.09
C ILE A 132 1.16 -10.66 5.80
N ASP A 133 0.88 -11.97 5.98
CA ASP A 133 -0.32 -12.43 6.67
C ASP A 133 -0.38 -11.91 8.12
N ALA A 134 0.72 -12.07 8.87
CA ALA A 134 0.82 -11.55 10.22
C ALA A 134 0.66 -10.02 10.27
N ALA A 135 1.21 -9.28 9.29
CA ALA A 135 1.05 -7.82 9.21
C ALA A 135 -0.37 -7.39 8.87
N SER A 136 -1.07 -8.12 8.01
CA SER A 136 -2.46 -7.83 7.68
C SER A 136 -3.37 -8.01 8.91
N GLN A 137 -3.17 -9.06 9.70
CA GLN A 137 -3.93 -9.30 10.95
C GLN A 137 -3.70 -8.20 11.99
N ASP A 138 -2.43 -7.87 12.19
CA ASP A 138 -1.96 -6.87 13.12
C ASP A 138 -2.39 -5.44 12.71
N GLN A 139 -2.34 -5.11 11.41
CA GLN A 139 -2.88 -3.86 10.88
C GLN A 139 -4.38 -3.74 11.15
N ALA A 140 -5.16 -4.81 10.94
CA ALA A 140 -6.59 -4.77 11.20
C ALA A 140 -6.90 -4.59 12.69
N ALA A 141 -6.10 -5.17 13.58
CA ALA A 141 -6.19 -4.89 15.01
C ALA A 141 -5.84 -3.44 15.34
N ALA A 142 -4.74 -2.91 14.77
CA ALA A 142 -4.30 -1.54 14.98
C ALA A 142 -5.33 -0.51 14.49
N LEU A 143 -5.90 -0.70 13.29
CA LEU A 143 -6.94 0.19 12.75
C LEU A 143 -8.18 0.23 13.63
N ARG A 144 -8.61 -0.92 14.19
CA ARG A 144 -9.71 -0.97 15.17
C ARG A 144 -9.36 -0.18 16.44
N SER A 145 -8.14 -0.31 16.95
CA SER A 145 -7.70 0.40 18.15
C SER A 145 -7.46 1.91 17.93
N HIS A 146 -7.00 2.31 16.74
CA HIS A 146 -6.77 3.71 16.38
C HIS A 146 -8.07 4.47 16.15
N ALA A 147 -9.11 3.79 15.68
CA ALA A 147 -10.46 4.35 15.70
C ALA A 147 -10.94 4.64 17.14
N GLU A 148 -10.30 4.04 18.14
CA GLU A 148 -10.66 4.21 19.54
C GLU A 148 -9.74 5.21 20.28
N HIS A 149 -8.40 5.29 20.07
CA HIS A 149 -7.49 6.22 20.80
C HIS A 149 -6.24 6.69 20.00
N HIS A 150 -5.78 7.93 20.25
CA HIS A 150 -4.73 8.71 19.53
C HIS A 150 -3.26 8.45 19.96
N ASP A 151 -2.37 8.32 18.96
CA ASP A 151 -0.94 8.77 18.84
C ASP A 151 0.22 8.04 19.56
N LYS A 152 1.37 7.78 18.84
CA LYS A 152 2.84 7.84 19.22
C LYS A 152 3.79 7.51 18.02
N ASP A 153 4.90 8.27 17.87
CA ASP A 153 5.95 8.17 16.81
C ASP A 153 7.06 7.12 17.06
N VAL A 154 7.53 6.39 16.02
CA VAL A 154 8.77 5.55 16.04
C VAL A 154 9.35 5.25 14.63
N HIS A 155 10.69 5.28 14.49
CA HIS A 155 11.46 4.93 13.28
C HIS A 155 11.54 3.41 13.01
N VAL A 156 11.53 2.97 11.73
CA VAL A 156 11.30 1.56 11.34
C VAL A 156 12.48 0.90 10.61
N ASP A 157 12.96 -0.21 11.16
CA ASP A 157 13.80 -1.24 10.50
C ASP A 157 12.95 -2.49 10.20
N ALA A 158 13.44 -3.40 9.34
CA ALA A 158 12.79 -4.69 9.09
C ALA A 158 12.81 -5.55 10.37
N LYS A 159 11.64 -5.78 10.98
CA LYS A 159 11.48 -6.49 12.25
C LYS A 159 10.37 -7.54 12.17
N THR A 160 10.41 -8.51 13.09
CA THR A 160 9.39 -9.55 13.27
C THR A 160 8.02 -8.96 13.62
N SER A 161 6.92 -9.70 13.41
CA SER A 161 5.56 -9.18 13.60
C SER A 161 5.27 -8.67 15.02
N GLU A 162 5.88 -9.28 16.04
CA GLU A 162 5.72 -8.91 17.46
C GLU A 162 6.42 -7.58 17.82
N GLU A 163 7.38 -7.13 17.01
CA GLU A 163 8.13 -5.90 17.23
C GLU A 163 7.67 -4.72 16.35
N ARG A 164 6.77 -4.95 15.39
CA ARG A 164 6.22 -3.89 14.53
C ARG A 164 5.24 -3.05 15.34
N VAL A 165 5.56 -1.79 15.56
CA VAL A 165 4.68 -0.79 16.19
C VAL A 165 3.93 -0.02 15.10
N PRO A 166 2.63 0.31 15.28
CA PRO A 166 1.94 1.23 14.38
C PRO A 166 2.68 2.56 14.27
N ARG A 167 2.82 3.08 13.04
CA ARG A 167 3.36 4.42 12.81
C ARG A 167 2.36 5.48 13.27
N SER A 168 2.85 6.65 13.67
CA SER A 168 2.00 7.80 13.92
C SER A 168 1.44 8.37 12.61
N ALA A 169 0.38 9.17 12.73
CA ALA A 169 -0.13 9.93 11.60
C ALA A 169 0.89 10.96 11.07
N GLU A 170 1.76 11.51 11.94
CA GLU A 170 2.81 12.44 11.54
C GLU A 170 3.88 11.74 10.70
N ASP A 171 4.35 10.56 11.14
CA ASP A 171 5.32 9.74 10.40
C ASP A 171 4.79 9.33 9.02
N MET A 172 3.53 8.88 8.98
CA MET A 172 2.86 8.52 7.72
C MET A 172 2.72 9.74 6.79
N ALA A 173 2.28 10.88 7.32
CA ALA A 173 2.17 12.11 6.54
C ALA A 173 3.52 12.62 6.03
N ALA A 174 4.59 12.46 6.83
CA ALA A 174 5.94 12.83 6.46
C ALA A 174 6.48 11.93 5.34
N GLU A 175 6.26 10.62 5.41
CA GLU A 175 6.63 9.69 4.32
C GLU A 175 5.88 10.02 3.03
N ALA A 176 4.56 10.15 3.09
CA ALA A 176 3.77 10.50 1.92
C ALA A 176 4.23 11.83 1.29
N ARG A 177 4.59 12.83 2.10
CA ARG A 177 5.13 14.12 1.62
C ARG A 177 6.47 13.97 0.89
N LYS A 178 7.32 13.02 1.30
CA LYS A 178 8.58 12.69 0.60
C LYS A 178 8.33 11.98 -0.72
N LEU A 179 7.30 11.12 -0.78
CA LEU A 179 6.98 10.34 -1.97
C LEU A 179 6.28 11.16 -3.06
N ARG A 180 5.34 12.05 -2.70
CA ARG A 180 4.56 12.89 -3.64
C ARG A 180 5.37 13.50 -4.80
N PRO A 181 6.50 14.21 -4.58
CA PRO A 181 7.24 14.85 -5.68
C PRO A 181 7.87 13.86 -6.67
N LEU A 182 7.97 12.58 -6.33
CA LEU A 182 8.50 11.54 -7.22
C LEU A 182 7.49 11.11 -8.30
N PHE A 183 6.24 11.57 -8.19
CA PHE A 183 5.15 11.26 -9.12
C PHE A 183 4.69 12.46 -9.96
N GLY A 184 5.39 13.60 -9.84
CA GLY A 184 5.18 14.78 -10.69
C GLY A 184 5.69 14.61 -12.12
#